data_AF-A0A2M8NEG0-F1
#
_entry.id   AF-A0A2M8NEG0-F1
#
_cell.length_a   1.000
_cell.length_b   1.000
_cell.length_c   1.000
_cell.angle_alpha   90.00
_cell.angle_beta   90.00
_cell.angle_gamma   90.00
#
_symmetry.space_group_name_H-M   'P 1'
#
loop_
_entity.id
_entity.type
_entity.pdbx_description
1 polymer ?
#
loop_
_entity_poly.entity_id
_entity_poly.type
_entity_poly.pdbx_seq_one_letter_code
_entity_poly.pdbx_strand_id
1 'polypeptide(L)'
;IALITADSFAMIIPQLEAIKLDERPDLNTRAFIWSDSEGYQGAFEAAVDGLGLRGSILGVDGMTMRVTEWLTFQQIDPTMGVRGVERGLIAIRAIKSPEEVDAMR
;
A
#
# COMPACT_ATOMS: atom_id res chain seq x y z
N ILE A 1 3.83 -0.68 -2.82
CA ILE A 1 2.78 0.10 -2.13
C ILE A 1 2.00 -0.84 -1.23
N ALA A 2 1.95 -0.57 0.06
CA ALA A 2 1.11 -1.30 1.01
C ALA A 2 -0.30 -0.72 0.99
N LEU A 3 -1.31 -1.59 0.92
CA LEU A 3 -2.73 -1.26 0.94
C LEU A 3 -3.39 -2.02 2.09
N ILE A 4 -4.12 -1.31 2.94
CA ILE A 4 -4.78 -1.89 4.12
C ILE A 4 -6.26 -1.56 4.04
N THR A 5 -7.10 -2.58 4.12
CA THR A 5 -8.55 -2.47 4.32
C THR A 5 -8.94 -3.08 5.65
N ALA A 6 -10.22 -3.03 6.03
CA ALA A 6 -10.70 -3.65 7.26
C ALA A 6 -10.39 -5.16 7.32
N ASP A 7 -10.43 -5.83 6.16
CA ASP A 7 -10.40 -7.29 6.06
C ASP A 7 -9.13 -7.83 5.39
N SER A 8 -8.27 -6.97 4.85
CA SER A 8 -7.13 -7.43 4.05
C SER A 8 -5.91 -6.51 4.12
N PHE A 9 -4.75 -7.14 3.97
CA PHE A 9 -3.48 -6.49 3.71
C PHE A 9 -2.99 -6.92 2.33
N ALA A 10 -2.71 -5.96 1.47
CA ALA A 10 -2.28 -6.19 0.09
C ALA A 10 -1.09 -5.32 -0.29
N MET A 11 -0.35 -5.74 -1.31
CA MET A 11 0.76 -4.96 -1.85
C MET A 11 0.74 -4.89 -3.37
N ILE A 12 0.94 -3.70 -3.92
CA ILE A 12 1.36 -3.51 -5.32
C ILE A 12 2.89 -3.51 -5.34
N ILE A 13 3.52 -4.45 -6.05
CA ILE A 13 4.96 -4.71 -5.93
C ILE A 13 5.60 -5.07 -7.28
N PRO A 14 6.85 -4.63 -7.57
CA PRO A 14 7.58 -5.10 -8.75
C PRO A 14 7.87 -6.60 -8.66
N GLN A 15 7.91 -7.29 -9.79
CA GLN A 15 8.16 -8.74 -9.88
C GLN A 15 9.44 -9.17 -9.14
N LEU A 16 10.50 -8.39 -9.24
CA LEU A 16 11.78 -8.70 -8.59
C LEU A 16 11.74 -8.63 -7.06
N GLU A 17 10.75 -7.95 -6.48
CA GLU A 17 10.59 -7.86 -5.03
C GLU A 17 9.54 -8.85 -4.49
N ALA A 18 8.81 -9.56 -5.35
CA ALA A 18 7.80 -10.53 -4.94
C ALA A 18 8.36 -11.64 -4.05
N ILE A 19 9.62 -12.05 -4.27
CA ILE A 19 10.33 -13.04 -3.43
C ILE A 19 10.35 -12.67 -1.94
N LYS A 20 10.39 -11.37 -1.60
CA LYS A 20 10.40 -10.90 -0.21
C LYS A 20 9.08 -11.18 0.50
N LEU A 21 7.97 -11.26 -0.23
CA LEU A 21 6.68 -11.66 0.32
C LEU A 21 6.62 -13.17 0.57
N ASP A 22 7.20 -13.97 -0.33
CA ASP A 22 7.27 -15.43 -0.17
C ASP A 22 8.09 -15.82 1.08
N GLU A 23 9.11 -15.02 1.41
CA GLU A 23 9.91 -15.16 2.64
C GLU A 23 9.14 -14.78 3.92
N ARG A 24 7.96 -14.15 3.79
CA ARG A 24 7.14 -13.63 4.90
C ARG A 24 5.68 -14.09 4.82
N PRO A 25 5.42 -15.42 4.89
CA PRO A 25 4.06 -15.96 4.81
C PRO A 25 3.17 -15.53 5.98
N ASP A 26 3.77 -15.10 7.10
CA ASP A 26 3.09 -14.57 8.27
C ASP A 26 2.28 -13.29 7.99
N LEU A 27 2.65 -12.54 6.95
CA LEU A 27 1.95 -11.30 6.58
C LEU A 27 0.58 -11.56 5.93
N ASN A 28 0.30 -12.78 5.46
CA ASN A 28 -0.93 -13.16 4.76
C ASN A 28 -1.36 -12.14 3.69
N THR A 29 -0.37 -11.64 2.94
CA THR A 29 -0.53 -10.51 2.02
C THR A 29 -1.00 -10.94 0.65
N ARG A 30 -1.99 -10.23 0.09
CA ARG A 30 -2.32 -10.36 -1.33
C ARG A 30 -1.37 -9.51 -2.18
N ALA A 31 -0.68 -10.12 -3.14
CA ALA A 31 0.22 -9.40 -4.04
C ALA A 31 -0.45 -9.06 -5.38
N PHE A 32 -0.25 -7.83 -5.83
CA PHE A 32 -0.54 -7.34 -7.18
C PHE A 32 0.80 -7.00 -7.83
N ILE A 33 1.29 -7.91 -8.66
CA ILE A 33 2.65 -7.88 -9.18
C ILE A 33 2.67 -7.18 -10.54
N TRP A 34 3.68 -6.37 -10.81
CA TRP A 34 3.93 -5.79 -12.13
C TRP A 34 5.36 -6.04 -12.61
N SER A 35 5.54 -6.06 -13.94
CA SER A 35 6.83 -6.23 -14.62
C SER A 35 7.17 -5.00 -15.45
N ASP A 36 8.46 -4.74 -15.70
CA ASP A 36 8.89 -3.62 -16.55
C ASP A 36 8.38 -3.75 -18.00
N SER A 37 8.13 -4.98 -18.47
CA SER A 37 7.57 -5.26 -19.80
C SER A 37 6.09 -4.90 -19.94
N GLU A 38 5.31 -5.06 -18.86
CA GLU A 38 3.85 -4.81 -18.87
C GLU A 38 3.52 -3.42 -18.30
N GLY A 39 4.43 -2.83 -17.53
CA GLY A 39 4.21 -1.60 -16.78
C GLY A 39 3.35 -1.83 -15.52
N TYR A 40 3.28 -0.80 -14.67
CA TYR A 40 2.62 -0.91 -13.36
C TYR A 40 1.10 -0.76 -13.41
N GLN A 41 0.53 -0.21 -14.49
CA GLN A 41 -0.87 0.23 -14.53
C GLN A 41 -1.86 -0.92 -14.27
N GLY A 42 -1.62 -2.10 -14.88
CA GLY A 42 -2.48 -3.27 -14.68
C GLY A 42 -2.51 -3.77 -13.23
N ALA A 43 -1.40 -3.65 -12.50
CA ALA A 43 -1.37 -4.05 -11.09
C ALA A 43 -2.16 -3.08 -10.20
N PHE A 44 -2.18 -1.78 -10.53
CA PHE A 44 -3.03 -0.81 -9.83
C PHE A 44 -4.50 -1.07 -10.11
N GLU A 45 -4.89 -1.32 -11.37
CA GLU A 45 -6.28 -1.62 -11.73
C GLU A 45 -6.76 -2.90 -11.04
N ALA A 46 -5.95 -3.96 -11.09
CA ALA A 46 -6.24 -5.21 -10.39
C ALA A 46 -6.38 -5.01 -8.87
N ALA A 47 -5.59 -4.12 -8.26
CA ALA A 47 -5.71 -3.78 -6.85
C ALA A 47 -7.00 -3.02 -6.54
N VAL A 48 -7.35 -2.01 -7.36
CA VAL A 48 -8.58 -1.23 -7.18
C VAL A 48 -9.81 -2.13 -7.27
N ASP A 49 -9.88 -2.99 -8.28
CA ASP A 49 -11.03 -3.87 -8.48
C ASP A 49 -11.03 -5.03 -7.48
N GLY A 50 -9.87 -5.65 -7.27
CA GLY A 50 -9.72 -6.81 -6.40
C GLY A 50 -9.94 -6.50 -4.91
N LEU A 51 -9.78 -5.24 -4.50
CA LEU A 51 -10.02 -4.78 -3.13
C LEU A 51 -11.31 -3.94 -3.01
N GLY A 52 -12.06 -3.74 -4.10
CA GLY A 52 -13.32 -2.99 -4.07
C GLY A 52 -13.16 -1.51 -3.73
N LEU A 53 -12.10 -0.86 -4.22
CA LEU A 53 -11.75 0.53 -3.86
C LEU A 53 -12.49 1.58 -4.69
N ARG A 54 -13.33 1.19 -5.66
CA ARG A 54 -14.04 2.12 -6.53
C ARG A 54 -14.93 3.08 -5.71
N GLY A 55 -14.83 4.38 -5.99
CA GLY A 55 -15.54 5.46 -5.29
C GLY A 55 -15.17 5.66 -3.82
N SER A 56 -14.10 5.00 -3.34
CA SER A 56 -13.67 5.10 -1.94
C SER A 56 -12.87 6.38 -1.66
N ILE A 57 -12.60 6.63 -0.38
CA ILE A 57 -11.63 7.64 0.06
C ILE A 57 -10.35 6.91 0.46
N LEU A 58 -9.27 7.12 -0.28
CA LEU A 58 -7.97 6.52 0.00
C LEU A 58 -7.27 7.31 1.12
N GLY A 59 -6.97 6.63 2.22
CA GLY A 59 -6.09 7.13 3.27
C GLY A 59 -4.63 6.98 2.82
N VAL A 60 -3.86 8.07 2.83
CA VAL A 60 -2.48 8.08 2.32
C VAL A 60 -1.51 8.68 3.32
N ASP A 61 -0.28 8.15 3.36
CA ASP A 61 0.84 8.89 3.95
C ASP A 61 1.36 9.87 2.90
N GLY A 62 0.89 11.11 2.96
CA GLY A 62 1.25 12.17 2.01
C GLY A 62 2.70 12.63 2.11
N MET A 63 3.47 12.19 3.13
CA MET A 63 4.91 12.46 3.20
C MET A 63 5.72 11.46 2.37
N THR A 64 5.15 10.31 2.01
CA THR A 64 5.88 9.20 1.37
C THR A 64 5.26 8.74 0.06
N MET A 65 3.95 8.86 -0.10
CA MET A 65 3.27 8.52 -1.35
C MET A 65 3.76 9.43 -2.49
N ARG A 66 4.13 8.81 -3.62
CA ARG A 66 4.57 9.53 -4.80
C ARG A 66 3.37 10.07 -5.57
N VAL A 67 3.52 11.26 -6.14
CA VAL A 67 2.47 11.89 -6.98
C VAL A 67 2.01 10.97 -8.11
N THR A 68 2.94 10.22 -8.72
CA THR A 68 2.62 9.27 -9.78
C THR A 68 1.66 8.18 -9.31
N GLU A 69 1.80 7.68 -8.09
CA GLU A 69 0.94 6.62 -7.54
C GLU A 69 -0.50 7.15 -7.38
N TRP A 70 -0.64 8.37 -6.84
CA TRP A 70 -1.94 9.03 -6.74
C TRP A 70 -2.58 9.26 -8.12
N LEU A 71 -1.80 9.79 -9.08
CA LEU A 71 -2.30 10.03 -10.43
C LEU A 71 -2.76 8.73 -11.10
N THR A 72 -2.10 7.60 -10.86
CA THR A 72 -2.54 6.30 -11.38
C THR A 72 -3.88 5.88 -10.77
N PHE A 73 -4.06 5.99 -9.45
CA PHE A 73 -5.36 5.72 -8.81
C PHE A 73 -6.47 6.62 -9.36
N GLN A 74 -6.19 7.92 -9.52
CA GLN A 74 -7.16 8.88 -10.05
C GLN A 74 -7.51 8.64 -11.52
N GLN A 75 -6.54 8.19 -12.34
CA GLN A 75 -6.80 7.81 -13.73
C GLN A 75 -7.70 6.57 -13.82
N ILE A 76 -7.48 5.59 -12.95
CA ILE A 76 -8.29 4.38 -12.88
C ILE A 76 -9.70 4.72 -12.41
N ASP A 77 -9.84 5.53 -11.36
CA ASP A 77 -11.12 5.97 -10.83
C ASP A 77 -11.11 7.47 -10.47
N PRO A 78 -11.65 8.33 -11.36
CA PRO A 78 -11.73 9.77 -11.12
C PRO A 78 -12.64 10.16 -9.95
N THR A 79 -13.49 9.26 -9.46
CA THR A 79 -14.41 9.51 -8.34
C THR A 79 -13.76 9.23 -6.98
N MET A 80 -12.59 8.60 -6.96
CA MET A 80 -11.85 8.29 -5.74
C MET A 80 -11.39 9.57 -5.03
N GLY A 81 -11.66 9.65 -3.73
CA GLY A 81 -11.16 10.71 -2.86
C GLY A 81 -9.80 10.35 -2.24
N VAL A 82 -9.10 11.35 -1.70
CA VAL A 82 -7.85 11.13 -0.94
C VAL A 82 -7.84 11.93 0.36
N ARG A 83 -7.27 11.34 1.41
CA ARG A 83 -7.08 12.00 2.71
C ARG A 83 -5.76 11.57 3.36
N GLY A 84 -4.99 12.53 3.87
CA GLY A 84 -3.78 12.26 4.65
C GLY A 84 -4.09 11.55 5.98
N VAL A 85 -3.29 10.55 6.34
CA VAL A 85 -3.42 9.77 7.60
C VAL A 85 -2.19 9.89 8.52
N GLU A 86 -1.29 10.82 8.23
CA GLU A 86 0.04 10.94 8.83
C GLU A 86 -0.03 11.09 10.35
N ARG A 87 -0.98 11.90 10.85
CA ARG A 87 -1.17 12.08 12.30
C ARG A 87 -1.53 10.78 13.01
N GLY A 88 -2.35 9.95 12.39
CA GLY A 88 -2.71 8.63 12.93
C GLY A 88 -1.51 7.68 12.94
N LEU A 89 -0.76 7.65 11.85
CA LEU A 89 0.46 6.84 11.74
C LEU A 89 1.53 7.27 12.76
N ILE A 90 1.73 8.57 12.96
CA ILE A 90 2.67 9.10 13.97
C ILE A 90 2.23 8.71 15.37
N ALA A 91 0.94 8.81 15.69
CA ALA A 91 0.42 8.44 17.01
C ALA A 91 0.66 6.96 17.34
N ILE A 92 0.48 6.07 16.37
CA ILE A 92 0.80 4.64 16.53
C ILE A 92 2.30 4.45 16.77
N ARG A 93 3.15 5.13 15.98
CA ARG A 93 4.62 4.99 16.07
C ARG A 93 5.23 5.65 17.30
N ALA A 94 4.50 6.53 18.00
CA ALA A 94 5.00 7.26 19.17
C ALA A 94 5.17 6.37 20.40
N ILE A 95 4.43 5.27 20.49
CA ILE A 95 4.54 4.29 21.57
C ILE A 95 5.40 3.13 21.07
N LYS A 96 6.52 2.85 21.75
CA LYS A 96 7.46 1.80 21.37
C LYS A 96 7.26 0.54 22.18
N SER A 97 7.33 -0.60 21.51
CA SER A 97 7.45 -1.88 22.19
C SER A 97 8.83 -1.99 22.87
N PRO A 98 9.00 -2.87 23.89
CA PRO A 98 10.30 -3.13 24.48
C PRO A 98 11.35 -3.56 23.42
N GLU A 99 10.95 -4.40 22.47
CA GLU A 99 11.81 -4.87 21.38
C GLU A 99 12.24 -3.72 20.46
N GLU A 100 11.33 -2.79 20.13
CA GLU A 100 11.67 -1.59 19.36
C GLU A 100 12.66 -0.70 20.13
N VAL A 101 12.52 -0.54 21.45
CA VAL A 101 13.43 0.26 22.28
C VAL A 101 14.82 -0.38 22.33
N ASP A 102 14.90 -1.71 22.48
CA ASP A 102 16.17 -2.42 22.53
C ASP A 102 16.93 -2.33 21.19
N ALA A 103 16.22 -2.33 20.05
CA ALA A 103 16.83 -2.16 18.73
C ALA A 103 17.38 -0.73 18.46
N MET A 104 17.05 0.25 19.30
CA MET A 104 17.52 1.64 19.18
C MET A 104 18.79 1.94 20.00
N ARG A 105 19.20 1.01 20.88
CA ARG A 105 20.40 1.16 21.73
C ARG A 105 21.66 0.73 21.00
#